data_AF-A0A537ZNP7-F1
#
_entry.id   AF-A0A537ZNP7-F1
#
_cell.length_a   1.000
_cell.length_b   1.000
_cell.length_c   1.000
_cell.angle_alpha   90.00
_cell.angle_beta   90.00
_cell.angle_gamma   90.00
#
_symmetry.space_group_name_H-M   'P 1'
#
loop_
_entity.id
_entity.type
_entity.pdbx_description
1 polymer ?
#
loop_
_entity_poly.entity_id
_entity_poly.type
_entity_poly.pdbx_seq_one_letter_code
_entity_poly.pdbx_strand_id
1 'polypeptide(L)'
;MLTRDARRLAAAVRIFRLIFSLRAAAVVAVSVTVLAGRAGAAEPACTLAGTGGDDVLVGTPGPDVICGLGGDDLISGLGGADTLIGGDGNDILDGGPGKDTLEGGAGNDTMEGGPGHDVFLAGPGNDVMRAWDGTRDVVNGGPGRDQAWLDRGLDRAISVERR
;
A
#
# COMPACT_ATOMS: atom_id res chain seq x y z
N MET A 1 -8.52 3.54 -80.33
CA MET A 1 -9.43 2.50 -80.82
C MET A 1 -9.09 1.22 -80.05
N LEU A 2 -9.89 0.89 -79.02
CA LEU A 2 -10.10 -0.43 -78.37
C LEU A 2 -8.83 -1.14 -77.78
N THR A 3 -8.77 -1.77 -76.61
CA THR A 3 -9.78 -2.29 -75.67
C THR A 3 -9.07 -2.93 -74.46
N ARG A 4 -9.78 -2.92 -73.32
CA ARG A 4 -9.91 -4.00 -72.31
C ARG A 4 -8.80 -4.24 -71.28
N ASP A 5 -9.19 -3.93 -70.04
CA ASP A 5 -9.26 -4.86 -68.90
C ASP A 5 -8.03 -5.72 -68.57
N ALA A 6 -7.38 -5.38 -67.45
CA ALA A 6 -7.04 -6.37 -66.42
C ALA A 6 -6.69 -5.67 -65.10
N ARG A 7 -7.70 -5.33 -64.31
CA ARG A 7 -7.54 -5.30 -62.84
C ARG A 7 -7.22 -6.73 -62.42
N ARG A 8 -5.98 -7.04 -62.08
CA ARG A 8 -5.60 -8.21 -61.25
C ARG A 8 -4.09 -8.25 -61.03
N LEU A 9 -3.73 -8.48 -59.77
CA LEU A 9 -2.44 -8.95 -59.26
C LEU A 9 -1.24 -7.98 -59.30
N ALA A 10 -1.00 -7.42 -58.12
CA ALA A 10 0.29 -7.34 -57.45
C ALA A 10 1.50 -7.93 -58.20
N ALA A 11 2.48 -7.09 -58.51
CA ALA A 11 3.89 -7.46 -58.43
C ALA A 11 4.75 -6.18 -58.48
N ALA A 12 5.16 -5.72 -57.31
CA ALA A 12 6.19 -4.72 -57.14
C ALA A 12 7.54 -5.27 -57.61
N VAL A 13 8.21 -4.64 -58.58
CA VAL A 13 9.68 -4.64 -58.68
C VAL A 13 10.12 -3.43 -59.52
N ARG A 14 10.55 -2.33 -58.89
CA ARG A 14 11.68 -1.54 -59.40
C ARG A 14 12.43 -0.96 -58.21
N ILE A 15 13.56 -1.58 -57.87
CA ILE A 15 14.91 -0.99 -57.98
C ILE A 15 15.07 0.14 -56.95
N PHE A 16 15.81 -0.05 -55.86
CA PHE A 16 17.27 0.03 -55.89
C PHE A 16 17.83 -0.44 -54.54
N ARG A 17 18.65 -1.51 -54.54
CA ARG A 17 19.45 -1.94 -53.39
C ARG A 17 20.80 -1.22 -53.48
N LEU A 18 21.13 -0.36 -52.52
CA LEU A 18 22.50 0.13 -52.33
C LEU A 18 22.89 0.02 -50.85
N ILE A 19 23.67 -1.02 -50.56
CA ILE A 19 24.76 -1.12 -49.59
C ILE A 19 24.51 -0.60 -48.17
N PHE A 20 24.25 -1.50 -47.21
CA PHE A 20 24.82 -1.41 -45.86
C PHE A 20 24.87 -2.80 -45.18
N SER A 21 26.02 -3.09 -44.58
CA SER A 21 26.35 -4.31 -43.84
C SER A 21 25.57 -4.40 -42.53
N LEU A 22 24.83 -5.50 -42.31
CA LEU A 22 24.51 -5.96 -40.96
C LEU A 22 24.14 -7.45 -40.99
N ARG A 23 24.87 -8.27 -40.22
CA ARG A 23 24.45 -9.65 -39.95
C ARG A 23 23.12 -9.59 -39.20
N ALA A 24 22.10 -10.26 -39.74
CA ALA A 24 20.80 -10.33 -39.12
C ALA A 24 20.89 -11.02 -37.75
N ALA A 25 20.79 -10.25 -36.67
CA ALA A 25 20.20 -10.76 -35.44
C ALA A 25 18.69 -10.56 -35.58
N ALA A 26 17.95 -11.64 -35.70
CA ALA A 26 16.50 -11.62 -35.64
C ALA A 26 16.08 -11.10 -34.26
N VAL A 27 15.64 -9.84 -34.18
CA VAL A 27 14.89 -9.37 -33.01
C VAL A 27 13.47 -9.90 -33.18
N VAL A 28 13.19 -11.03 -32.57
CA VAL A 28 11.80 -11.47 -32.36
C VAL A 28 11.24 -10.52 -31.31
N ALA A 29 10.38 -9.59 -31.75
CA ALA A 29 9.61 -8.78 -30.81
C ALA A 29 8.66 -9.71 -30.04
N VAL A 30 9.00 -10.01 -28.79
CA VAL A 30 8.06 -10.60 -27.84
C VAL A 30 7.17 -9.46 -27.36
N SER A 31 5.91 -9.46 -27.76
CA SER A 31 4.91 -8.56 -27.17
C SER A 31 4.73 -8.97 -25.71
N VAL A 32 5.31 -8.21 -24.78
CA VAL A 32 4.97 -8.31 -23.37
C VAL A 32 3.61 -7.63 -23.21
N THR A 33 2.54 -8.43 -23.18
CA THR A 33 1.29 -7.96 -22.62
C THR A 33 1.51 -7.88 -21.12
N VAL A 34 1.78 -6.68 -20.60
CA VAL A 34 1.49 -6.42 -19.19
C VAL A 34 -0.01 -6.59 -19.07
N LEU A 35 -0.45 -7.76 -18.62
CA LEU A 35 -1.78 -7.90 -18.09
C LEU A 35 -1.77 -6.99 -16.87
N ALA A 36 -2.32 -5.78 -17.02
CA ALA A 36 -2.63 -4.95 -15.89
C ALA A 36 -3.61 -5.76 -15.05
N GLY A 37 -3.07 -6.58 -14.14
CA GLY A 37 -3.78 -7.08 -13.00
C GLY A 37 -4.36 -5.84 -12.36
N ARG A 38 -5.70 -5.80 -12.29
CA ARG A 38 -6.45 -4.75 -11.62
C ARG A 38 -5.76 -4.45 -10.29
N ALA A 39 -5.05 -3.33 -10.22
CA ALA A 39 -4.79 -2.66 -8.96
C ALA A 39 -6.16 -2.17 -8.48
N GLY A 40 -6.88 -3.06 -7.80
CA GLY A 40 -7.98 -2.67 -6.94
C GLY A 40 -7.39 -1.89 -5.79
N ALA A 41 -8.00 -0.74 -5.50
CA ALA A 41 -7.56 0.26 -4.54
C ALA A 41 -6.18 0.88 -4.84
N ALA A 42 -6.12 2.20 -4.88
CA ALA A 42 -4.86 2.90 -4.79
C ALA A 42 -4.36 2.73 -3.35
N GLU A 43 -3.60 1.68 -3.09
CA GLU A 43 -2.80 1.59 -1.87
C GLU A 43 -1.92 2.84 -1.81
N PRO A 44 -1.85 3.57 -0.68
CA PRO A 44 -0.92 4.68 -0.55
C PRO A 44 0.49 4.15 -0.85
N ALA A 45 1.25 4.86 -1.69
CA ALA A 45 2.60 4.44 -2.03
C ALA A 45 3.48 4.52 -0.77
N CYS A 46 3.76 3.35 -0.18
CA CYS A 46 4.57 3.23 1.03
C CYS A 46 5.97 3.85 0.82
N THR A 47 6.44 4.65 1.79
CA THR A 47 7.84 5.12 1.86
C THR A 47 8.76 4.00 2.34
N LEU A 48 8.26 3.12 3.20
CA LEU A 48 8.91 1.90 3.66
C LEU A 48 7.91 0.74 3.59
N ALA A 49 8.33 -0.40 3.04
CA ALA A 49 7.49 -1.59 2.95
C ALA A 49 8.26 -2.82 3.45
N GLY A 50 7.57 -3.65 4.23
CA GLY A 50 8.00 -4.99 4.64
C GLY A 50 7.79 -6.03 3.53
N THR A 51 7.56 -7.25 3.96
CA THR A 51 7.46 -8.46 3.15
C THR A 51 6.17 -9.21 3.49
N GLY A 52 6.08 -10.50 3.15
CA GLY A 52 4.92 -11.33 3.53
C GLY A 52 5.16 -12.15 4.78
N GLY A 53 6.15 -11.79 5.59
CA GLY A 53 6.42 -12.40 6.88
C GLY A 53 6.93 -11.36 7.87
N ASP A 54 7.13 -11.77 9.11
CA ASP A 54 7.39 -10.90 10.26
C ASP A 54 8.59 -9.95 10.04
N ASP A 55 8.31 -8.66 10.06
CA ASP A 55 9.28 -7.59 9.83
C ASP A 55 9.43 -6.65 11.04
N VAL A 56 10.57 -5.94 11.09
CA VAL A 56 10.80 -4.84 12.02
C VAL A 56 11.07 -3.58 11.21
N LEU A 57 10.11 -2.67 11.22
CA LEU A 57 10.11 -1.45 10.41
C LEU A 57 10.20 -0.22 11.32
N VAL A 58 11.13 0.68 11.00
CA VAL A 58 11.35 1.91 11.75
C VAL A 58 11.39 3.07 10.78
N GLY A 59 10.54 4.07 11.02
CA GLY A 59 10.46 5.31 10.28
C GLY A 59 11.59 6.27 10.61
N THR A 60 11.33 7.54 10.33
CA THR A 60 12.23 8.66 10.54
C THR A 60 11.58 9.67 11.47
N PRO A 61 12.30 10.70 11.94
CA PRO A 61 11.68 11.81 12.68
C PRO A 61 10.81 12.75 11.82
N GLY A 62 10.45 12.36 10.60
CA GLY A 62 9.60 13.10 9.67
C GLY A 62 8.41 12.24 9.24
N PRO A 63 7.50 12.79 8.42
CA PRO A 63 6.30 12.07 8.02
C PRO A 63 6.63 10.86 7.12
N ASP A 64 6.17 9.69 7.53
CA ASP A 64 6.39 8.42 6.85
C ASP A 64 5.08 7.71 6.47
N VAL A 65 5.15 6.83 5.47
CA VAL A 65 4.09 5.88 5.12
C VAL A 65 4.70 4.49 5.16
N ILE A 66 4.44 3.73 6.22
CA ILE A 66 5.06 2.42 6.46
C ILE A 66 4.01 1.31 6.29
N CYS A 67 4.36 0.27 5.55
CA CYS A 67 3.47 -0.87 5.27
C CYS A 67 4.14 -2.19 5.66
N GLY A 68 3.61 -2.92 6.62
CA GLY A 68 4.05 -4.26 7.02
C GLY A 68 3.76 -5.31 5.95
N LEU A 69 2.55 -5.25 5.40
CA LEU A 69 1.94 -6.14 4.39
C LEU A 69 1.42 -7.43 4.99
N GLY A 70 2.27 -8.39 5.37
CA GLY A 70 1.78 -9.56 6.08
C GLY A 70 2.85 -10.25 6.88
N GLY A 71 2.44 -11.07 7.84
CA GLY A 71 3.31 -11.52 8.94
C GLY A 71 2.98 -10.73 10.21
N ASP A 72 3.54 -11.15 11.34
CA ASP A 72 3.37 -10.42 12.61
C ASP A 72 4.45 -9.33 12.70
N ASP A 73 4.11 -8.08 12.43
CA ASP A 73 5.07 -6.99 12.25
C ASP A 73 5.26 -6.11 13.48
N LEU A 74 6.46 -5.53 13.62
CA LEU A 74 6.73 -4.44 14.56
C LEU A 74 7.05 -3.16 13.78
N ILE A 75 6.17 -2.17 13.87
CA ILE A 75 6.25 -0.91 13.12
C ILE A 75 6.32 0.27 14.08
N SER A 76 7.34 1.13 13.92
CA SER A 76 7.49 2.38 14.68
C SER A 76 7.65 3.59 13.76
N GLY A 77 6.76 4.57 13.86
CA GLY A 77 6.79 5.83 13.11
C GLY A 77 7.87 6.81 13.59
N LEU A 78 8.27 6.69 14.86
CA LEU A 78 9.14 7.61 15.61
C LEU A 78 8.52 8.97 15.85
N GLY A 79 8.45 9.85 14.86
CA GLY A 79 7.78 11.11 15.10
C GLY A 79 7.60 11.86 13.82
N GLY A 80 6.55 12.65 13.71
CA GLY A 80 6.16 13.13 12.40
C GLY A 80 4.64 13.19 12.31
N ALA A 81 4.12 12.87 11.15
CA ALA A 81 2.70 12.65 10.96
C ALA A 81 2.62 11.46 10.03
N ASP A 82 2.53 10.29 10.64
CA ASP A 82 2.85 9.03 10.01
C ASP A 82 1.59 8.28 9.62
N THR A 83 1.71 7.42 8.61
CA THR A 83 0.70 6.44 8.25
C THR A 83 1.32 5.07 8.37
N LEU A 84 0.91 4.30 9.38
CA LEU A 84 1.41 2.96 9.64
C LEU A 84 0.32 1.96 9.29
N ILE A 85 0.62 1.01 8.42
CA ILE A 85 -0.30 -0.03 7.94
C ILE A 85 0.34 -1.37 8.28
N GLY A 86 -0.27 -2.14 9.18
CA GLY A 86 0.18 -3.48 9.58
C GLY A 86 -0.02 -4.47 8.44
N GLY A 87 -1.27 -4.80 8.16
CA GLY A 87 -1.64 -5.68 7.05
C GLY A 87 -2.26 -6.97 7.55
N ASP A 88 -1.83 -8.12 7.03
CA ASP A 88 -2.29 -9.42 7.51
C ASP A 88 -1.36 -9.95 8.62
N GLY A 89 -1.81 -10.07 9.86
CA GLY A 89 -0.96 -10.54 10.96
C GLY A 89 -1.37 -9.96 12.29
N ASN A 90 -0.69 -10.35 13.37
CA ASN A 90 -0.87 -9.70 14.68
C ASN A 90 0.24 -8.67 14.86
N ASP A 91 -0.08 -7.44 14.51
CA ASP A 91 0.92 -6.37 14.38
C ASP A 91 1.05 -5.54 15.65
N ILE A 92 2.23 -4.94 15.83
CA ILE A 92 2.52 -3.95 16.86
C ILE A 92 2.86 -2.64 16.16
N LEU A 93 2.00 -1.63 16.30
CA LEU A 93 2.17 -0.31 15.69
C LEU A 93 2.35 0.76 16.77
N ASP A 94 3.45 1.52 16.67
CA ASP A 94 3.78 2.66 17.52
C ASP A 94 3.93 3.93 16.67
N GLY A 95 2.96 4.84 16.75
CA GLY A 95 2.97 6.12 16.02
C GLY A 95 4.08 7.05 16.47
N GLY A 96 4.32 7.11 17.79
CA GLY A 96 5.21 8.08 18.41
C GLY A 96 4.59 9.48 18.51
N PRO A 97 5.36 10.53 18.78
CA PRO A 97 4.85 11.91 18.74
C PRO A 97 4.44 12.34 17.33
N GLY A 98 3.21 12.79 17.16
CA GLY A 98 2.78 13.17 15.83
C GLY A 98 1.30 13.46 15.65
N LYS A 99 0.81 13.15 14.47
CA LYS A 99 -0.62 13.09 14.15
C LYS A 99 -0.73 11.92 13.22
N ASP A 100 -0.90 10.76 13.81
CA ASP A 100 -0.57 9.53 13.16
C ASP A 100 -1.84 8.79 12.77
N THR A 101 -1.77 8.04 11.69
CA THR A 101 -2.83 7.13 11.25
C THR A 101 -2.30 5.72 11.35
N LEU A 102 -2.88 4.94 12.26
CA LEU A 102 -2.52 3.56 12.53
C LEU A 102 -3.63 2.66 11.99
N GLU A 103 -3.30 1.84 11.01
CA GLU A 103 -4.18 0.81 10.43
C GLU A 103 -3.62 -0.57 10.78
N GLY A 104 -4.33 -1.33 11.61
CA GLY A 104 -3.92 -2.67 12.03
C GLY A 104 -4.02 -3.67 10.88
N GLY A 105 -5.21 -3.78 10.30
CA GLY A 105 -5.48 -4.69 9.22
C GLY A 105 -6.20 -5.93 9.75
N ALA A 106 -5.84 -7.11 9.30
CA ALA A 106 -6.47 -8.36 9.71
C ALA A 106 -5.60 -9.10 10.73
N GLY A 107 -6.12 -9.36 11.93
CA GLY A 107 -5.43 -10.14 12.96
C GLY A 107 -5.76 -9.62 14.34
N ASN A 108 -4.90 -9.76 15.34
CA ASN A 108 -5.13 -9.13 16.65
C ASN A 108 -3.99 -8.15 16.92
N ASP A 109 -4.27 -6.87 16.71
CA ASP A 109 -3.23 -5.87 16.64
C ASP A 109 -3.10 -5.12 17.96
N THR A 110 -1.89 -4.63 18.23
CA THR A 110 -1.60 -3.73 19.34
C THR A 110 -1.12 -2.41 18.78
N MET A 111 -1.87 -1.34 19.05
CA MET A 111 -1.59 0.00 18.55
C MET A 111 -1.41 1.00 19.69
N GLU A 112 -0.39 1.84 19.57
CA GLU A 112 -0.13 2.99 20.45
C GLU A 112 0.10 4.23 19.60
N GLY A 113 -0.74 5.24 19.78
CA GLY A 113 -0.68 6.48 18.99
C GLY A 113 0.52 7.32 19.41
N GLY A 114 0.68 7.51 20.72
CA GLY A 114 1.68 8.42 21.27
C GLY A 114 1.08 9.82 21.47
N PRO A 115 1.91 10.85 21.71
CA PRO A 115 1.42 12.23 21.82
C PRO A 115 0.99 12.79 20.47
N GLY A 116 -0.28 13.14 20.30
CA GLY A 116 -0.75 13.52 18.98
C GLY A 116 -2.23 13.33 18.77
N HIS A 117 -2.83 14.10 17.85
CA HIS A 117 -4.20 13.82 17.44
C HIS A 117 -4.19 12.68 16.43
N ASP A 118 -4.47 11.47 16.90
CA ASP A 118 -4.25 10.25 16.14
C ASP A 118 -5.55 9.61 15.66
N VAL A 119 -5.41 8.73 14.67
CA VAL A 119 -6.50 7.95 14.09
C VAL A 119 -6.12 6.48 14.12
N PHE A 120 -6.94 5.67 14.79
CA PHE A 120 -6.80 4.22 14.86
C PHE A 120 -7.89 3.56 14.03
N LEU A 121 -7.48 2.68 13.12
CA LEU A 121 -8.31 1.84 12.28
C LEU A 121 -7.86 0.39 12.49
N ALA A 122 -8.40 -0.28 13.52
CA ALA A 122 -7.90 -1.59 13.91
C ALA A 122 -8.14 -2.64 12.81
N GLY A 123 -9.39 -2.76 12.35
CA GLY A 123 -9.75 -3.72 11.30
C GLY A 123 -10.42 -4.96 11.90
N PRO A 124 -10.46 -6.10 11.19
CA PRO A 124 -10.99 -7.34 11.75
C PRO A 124 -10.03 -7.94 12.77
N GLY A 125 -10.50 -8.19 14.00
CA GLY A 125 -9.58 -8.64 15.03
C GLY A 125 -10.12 -8.71 16.44
N ASN A 126 -9.23 -8.86 17.42
CA ASN A 126 -9.52 -8.46 18.79
C ASN A 126 -8.38 -7.57 19.24
N ASP A 127 -8.53 -6.27 19.01
CA ASP A 127 -7.40 -5.38 19.01
C ASP A 127 -7.24 -4.64 20.34
N VAL A 128 -6.03 -4.14 20.57
CA VAL A 128 -5.66 -3.35 21.74
C VAL A 128 -5.16 -1.99 21.28
N MET A 129 -5.86 -0.92 21.65
CA MET A 129 -5.51 0.45 21.28
C MET A 129 -5.22 1.31 22.52
N ARG A 130 -4.09 2.02 22.51
CA ARG A 130 -3.70 2.97 23.55
C ARG A 130 -3.68 4.39 22.98
N ALA A 131 -4.68 5.16 23.39
CA ALA A 131 -4.91 6.55 23.00
C ALA A 131 -5.15 7.39 24.27
N TRP A 132 -4.29 7.22 25.28
CA TRP A 132 -4.39 7.92 26.57
C TRP A 132 -3.20 8.89 26.71
N ASP A 133 -3.11 9.84 25.79
CA ASP A 133 -2.03 10.83 25.71
C ASP A 133 -2.47 12.25 26.17
N GLY A 134 -3.76 12.44 26.43
CA GLY A 134 -4.38 13.70 26.82
C GLY A 134 -4.82 14.58 25.64
N THR A 135 -4.76 14.10 24.40
CA THR A 135 -5.21 14.82 23.22
C THR A 135 -6.57 14.29 22.73
N ARG A 136 -6.93 14.46 21.45
CA ARG A 136 -8.22 14.00 20.93
C ARG A 136 -7.98 13.03 19.81
N ASP A 137 -8.33 11.79 20.05
CA ASP A 137 -8.12 10.72 19.09
C ASP A 137 -9.43 10.23 18.49
N VAL A 138 -9.29 9.60 17.33
CA VAL A 138 -10.37 8.88 16.67
C VAL A 138 -10.01 7.40 16.65
N VAL A 139 -10.80 6.60 17.37
CA VAL A 139 -10.54 5.17 17.52
C VAL A 139 -11.67 4.37 16.90
N ASN A 140 -11.35 3.49 15.95
CA ASN A 140 -12.28 2.56 15.34
C ASN A 140 -11.74 1.14 15.44
N GLY A 141 -12.36 0.33 16.30
CA GLY A 141 -11.98 -1.07 16.50
C GLY A 141 -12.38 -2.00 15.36
N GLY A 142 -13.27 -1.57 14.44
CA GLY A 142 -13.71 -2.46 13.38
C GLY A 142 -14.51 -3.68 13.90
N PRO A 143 -14.56 -4.79 13.14
CA PRO A 143 -15.17 -6.04 13.59
C PRO A 143 -14.30 -6.77 14.61
N GLY A 144 -14.79 -6.93 15.84
CA GLY A 144 -13.95 -7.57 16.84
C GLY A 144 -14.46 -7.48 18.26
N ARG A 145 -13.65 -7.97 19.20
CA ARG A 145 -13.74 -7.61 20.62
C ARG A 145 -12.54 -6.76 20.99
N ASP A 146 -12.68 -5.48 20.71
CA ASP A 146 -11.55 -4.56 20.75
C ASP A 146 -11.52 -3.81 22.07
N GLN A 147 -10.34 -3.59 22.62
CA GLN A 147 -10.12 -2.87 23.87
C GLN A 147 -9.37 -1.59 23.60
N ALA A 148 -9.92 -0.47 24.05
CA ALA A 148 -9.28 0.83 23.91
C ALA A 148 -9.15 1.54 25.26
N TRP A 149 -7.93 1.98 25.56
CA TRP A 149 -7.62 2.87 26.66
C TRP A 149 -7.69 4.30 26.13
N LEU A 150 -8.66 5.06 26.63
CA LEU A 150 -9.04 6.37 26.11
C LEU A 150 -9.12 7.40 27.23
N ASP A 151 -8.78 8.64 26.91
CA ASP A 151 -9.08 9.78 27.74
C ASP A 151 -10.60 10.08 27.77
N ARG A 152 -11.14 10.16 29.00
CA ARG A 152 -12.58 10.39 29.19
C ARG A 152 -12.99 11.76 28.65
N GLY A 153 -13.74 11.75 27.54
CA GLY A 153 -14.44 12.93 27.02
C GLY A 153 -13.66 13.75 26.00
N LEU A 154 -12.44 13.33 25.64
CA LEU A 154 -11.70 13.88 24.51
C LEU A 154 -11.85 12.99 23.27
N ASP A 155 -11.76 11.67 23.47
CA ASP A 155 -11.68 10.75 22.34
C ASP A 155 -13.03 10.29 21.80
N ARG A 156 -13.05 10.13 20.48
CA ARG A 156 -14.16 9.54 19.76
C ARG A 156 -13.83 8.10 19.44
N ALA A 157 -14.52 7.18 20.11
CA ALA A 157 -14.37 5.74 19.89
C ALA A 157 -15.61 5.11 19.28
N ILE A 158 -15.42 4.17 18.35
CA ILE A 158 -16.44 3.35 17.70
C ILE A 158 -15.98 1.89 17.74
N SER A 159 -16.92 0.97 18.00
CA SER A 159 -16.66 -0.48 18.02
C SER A 159 -15.55 -0.93 18.99
N VAL A 160 -15.46 -0.33 20.18
CA VAL A 160 -14.48 -0.73 21.20
C VAL A 160 -15.10 -0.83 22.59
N GLU A 161 -14.63 -1.77 23.39
CA GLU A 161 -14.82 -1.79 24.84
C GLU A 161 -13.86 -0.77 25.46
N ARG A 162 -14.41 0.31 26.02
CA ARG A 162 -13.62 1.33 26.72
C ARG A 162 -13.11 0.75 28.05
N ARG A 163 -11.81 0.83 28.27
CA ARG A 163 -11.14 0.44 29.52
C ARG A 163 -10.81 1.63 30.40
#